data_AF-A0A955E186-F1
#
_entry.id   AF-A0A955E186-F1
#
_cell.length_a   1.000
_cell.length_b   1.000
_cell.length_c   1.000
_cell.angle_alpha   90.00
_cell.angle_beta   90.00
_cell.angle_gamma   90.00
#
_symmetry.space_group_name_H-M   'P 1'
#
loop_
_entity.id
_entity.type
_entity.pdbx_description
1 polymer ?
#
loop_
_entity_poly.entity_id
_entity_poly.type
_entity_poly.pdbx_seq_one_letter_code
_entity_poly.pdbx_strand_id
1 'polypeptide(L)'
;MKLRAFLASCDRLQRSKKFKIVMSIVVLVLAAASIGAYAVAVTSTERVAVELPADIPQTITDADGNEIVNPAVAIANQLNSVLTGSQSPMDVAILGVISAIVVLVVIWMGLFLTYLALNLIFGALSAVMLYSGVGWIENLGLVLVAAVPLVMSFAALMQGLRMLYSFSNPILAIARNVLSEALRMKISLVFIILLILLMATMPMVLDPDQTLRYRVQSFLRYSTGISFWLIALLVVFFGAATVTFEQREKVIWQTMTKPVAAWQYVLGKWLGVVSLAAVLLGVSTTGAFVFTQYLRAQTAEGEIAPYVSNNELGISPDRLMLETQVLAARRSIYPVVPFSLNDPRFDEELAQEIESQRQLQGEDYNPAGWIRDGMRKKLFTDAVAAYWAIDPATEGYEEFTFYGLGEAKRKGLPLTFRYKINAEGNPPDKFYALTFVMEDSSMIHSPRTGLGFSHTQSISPDFINDRGLLRMQILNGDAQVLPDGSISVSPNPA
;
A
#
# COMPACT_ATOMS: atom_id res chain seq x y z
N MET A 1 -26.75 -7.27 -42.79
CA MET A 1 -25.58 -7.20 -43.70
C MET A 1 -24.80 -5.87 -43.57
N LYS A 2 -25.46 -4.71 -43.47
CA LYS A 2 -24.81 -3.38 -43.37
C LYS A 2 -23.91 -3.18 -42.12
N LEU A 3 -24.33 -3.63 -40.92
CA LEU A 3 -23.56 -3.42 -39.68
C LEU A 3 -22.19 -4.15 -39.68
N ARG A 4 -22.14 -5.40 -40.14
CA ARG A 4 -20.88 -6.16 -40.22
C ARG A 4 -19.89 -5.50 -41.19
N ALA A 5 -20.36 -5.01 -42.33
CA ALA A 5 -19.53 -4.29 -43.29
C ALA A 5 -19.01 -2.95 -42.74
N PHE A 6 -19.83 -2.24 -41.97
CA PHE A 6 -19.44 -1.03 -41.25
C PHE A 6 -18.35 -1.32 -40.20
N LEU A 7 -18.55 -2.32 -39.34
CA LEU A 7 -17.57 -2.73 -38.32
C LEU A 7 -16.23 -3.16 -38.94
N ALA A 8 -16.26 -3.93 -40.04
CA ALA A 8 -15.06 -4.32 -40.78
C ALA A 8 -14.34 -3.12 -41.42
N SER A 9 -15.09 -2.10 -41.84
CA SER A 9 -14.50 -0.87 -42.38
C SER A 9 -13.85 -0.02 -41.29
N CYS A 10 -14.47 0.06 -40.11
CA CYS A 10 -13.87 0.69 -38.93
C CYS A 10 -12.60 -0.04 -38.47
N ASP A 11 -12.60 -1.38 -38.47
CA ASP A 11 -11.40 -2.16 -38.11
C ASP A 11 -10.25 -1.95 -39.11
N ARG A 12 -10.54 -1.85 -40.41
CA ARG A 12 -9.52 -1.51 -41.42
C ARG A 12 -8.99 -0.09 -41.21
N LEU A 13 -9.86 0.87 -40.90
CA LEU A 13 -9.47 2.26 -40.64
C LEU A 13 -8.53 2.36 -39.43
N GLN A 14 -8.89 1.75 -38.30
CA GLN A 14 -8.12 1.84 -37.06
C GLN A 14 -6.73 1.18 -37.17
N ARG A 15 -6.59 0.18 -38.04
CA ARG A 15 -5.30 -0.49 -38.30
C ARG A 15 -4.41 0.28 -39.27
N SER A 16 -4.94 1.27 -39.99
CA SER A 16 -4.16 2.04 -40.96
C SER A 16 -3.09 2.91 -40.29
N LYS A 17 -1.90 3.00 -40.89
CA LYS A 17 -0.80 3.84 -40.37
C LYS A 17 -1.19 5.31 -40.25
N LYS A 18 -1.94 5.83 -41.23
CA LYS A 18 -2.41 7.22 -41.24
C LYS A 18 -3.30 7.51 -40.04
N PHE A 19 -4.28 6.65 -39.76
CA PHE A 19 -5.15 6.80 -38.60
C PHE A 19 -4.35 6.79 -37.29
N LYS A 20 -3.43 5.83 -37.12
CA LYS A 20 -2.60 5.74 -35.91
C LYS A 20 -1.79 7.00 -35.66
N ILE A 21 -1.17 7.57 -36.70
CA ILE A 21 -0.37 8.80 -36.59
C ILE A 21 -1.26 9.99 -36.24
N VAL A 22 -2.37 10.18 -36.97
CA VAL A 22 -3.31 11.29 -36.73
C VAL A 22 -3.87 11.23 -35.31
N MET A 23 -4.36 10.07 -34.88
CA MET A 23 -4.89 9.91 -33.52
C MET A 23 -3.82 10.06 -32.44
N SER A 24 -2.57 9.67 -32.71
CA SER A 24 -1.48 9.90 -31.76
C SER A 24 -1.22 11.39 -31.55
N ILE A 25 -1.23 12.18 -32.62
CA ILE A 25 -1.09 13.64 -32.55
C ILE A 25 -2.26 14.25 -31.76
N VAL A 26 -3.49 13.82 -32.06
CA VAL A 26 -4.69 14.30 -31.34
C VAL A 26 -4.58 14.03 -29.83
N VAL A 27 -4.17 12.82 -29.43
CA VAL A 27 -4.03 12.46 -28.01
C VAL A 27 -2.93 13.28 -27.32
N LEU A 28 -1.79 13.50 -27.98
CA LEU A 28 -0.71 14.31 -27.42
C LEU A 28 -1.11 15.78 -27.24
N VAL A 29 -1.84 16.34 -28.22
CA VAL A 29 -2.36 17.72 -28.14
C VAL A 29 -3.39 17.84 -27.02
N LEU A 30 -4.33 16.88 -26.92
CA LEU A 30 -5.33 16.86 -25.84
C LEU A 30 -4.67 16.70 -24.47
N ALA A 31 -3.67 15.84 -24.34
CA ALA A 31 -2.94 15.65 -23.09
C ALA A 31 -2.22 16.95 -22.66
N ALA A 32 -1.51 17.60 -23.58
CA ALA A 32 -0.83 18.87 -23.31
C ALA A 32 -1.83 19.98 -22.92
N ALA A 33 -2.96 20.07 -23.64
CA ALA A 33 -4.02 21.04 -23.34
C ALA A 33 -4.64 20.79 -21.96
N SER A 34 -4.94 19.53 -21.60
CA SER A 34 -5.50 19.17 -20.30
C SER A 34 -4.53 19.44 -19.14
N ILE A 35 -3.24 19.12 -19.30
CA ILE A 35 -2.21 19.41 -18.30
C ILE A 35 -2.07 20.93 -18.12
N GLY A 36 -2.03 21.69 -19.21
CA GLY A 36 -1.96 23.15 -19.17
C GLY A 36 -3.20 23.77 -18.50
N ALA A 37 -4.40 23.32 -18.86
CA ALA A 37 -5.64 23.78 -18.26
C ALA A 37 -5.71 23.47 -16.75
N TYR A 38 -5.27 22.28 -16.33
CA TYR A 38 -5.21 21.92 -14.93
C TYR A 38 -4.19 22.76 -14.15
N ALA A 39 -3.00 22.99 -14.71
CA ALA A 39 -1.98 23.83 -14.06
C ALA A 39 -2.49 25.28 -13.83
N VAL A 40 -3.24 25.82 -14.78
CA VAL A 40 -3.90 27.13 -14.65
C VAL A 40 -5.02 27.09 -13.60
N ALA A 41 -5.84 26.04 -13.61
CA ALA A 41 -6.92 25.89 -12.62
C ALA A 41 -6.39 25.82 -11.19
N VAL A 42 -5.37 24.98 -10.92
CA VAL A 42 -4.78 24.82 -9.58
C VAL A 42 -4.09 26.09 -9.08
N THR A 43 -3.51 26.90 -9.98
CA THR A 43 -2.94 28.19 -9.59
C THR A 43 -4.00 29.25 -9.29
N SER A 44 -5.23 29.08 -9.80
CA SER A 44 -6.35 29.99 -9.55
C SER A 44 -7.25 29.59 -8.37
N THR A 45 -7.18 28.35 -7.88
CA THR A 45 -7.99 27.89 -6.75
C THR A 45 -7.39 28.34 -5.43
N GLU A 46 -8.19 28.99 -4.59
CA GLU A 46 -7.86 29.33 -3.22
C GLU A 46 -7.51 28.05 -2.44
N ARG A 47 -6.28 27.96 -1.92
CA ARG A 47 -5.81 26.75 -1.24
C ARG A 47 -6.54 26.62 0.09
N VAL A 48 -7.20 25.49 0.32
CA VAL A 48 -7.69 25.13 1.65
C VAL A 48 -6.48 24.89 2.55
N ALA A 49 -6.09 25.92 3.29
CA ALA A 49 -5.08 25.86 4.33
C ALA A 49 -5.76 25.89 5.69
N VAL A 50 -5.28 25.07 6.60
CA VAL A 50 -5.56 25.23 8.03
C VAL A 50 -4.87 26.51 8.47
N GLU A 51 -5.64 27.59 8.58
CA GLU A 51 -5.21 28.84 9.21
C GLU A 51 -5.43 28.71 10.72
N LEU A 52 -4.34 28.85 11.47
CA LEU A 52 -4.42 28.94 12.92
C LEU A 52 -4.99 30.32 13.31
N PRO A 53 -5.78 30.42 14.39
CA PRO A 53 -6.13 31.70 14.98
C PRO A 53 -4.87 32.55 15.24
N ALA A 54 -4.91 33.84 14.90
CA ALA A 54 -3.77 34.75 14.98
C ALA A 54 -3.18 34.90 16.40
N ASP A 55 -3.93 34.51 17.42
CA ASP A 55 -3.56 34.62 18.83
C ASP A 55 -2.69 33.46 19.35
N ILE A 56 -2.44 32.43 18.53
CA ILE A 56 -1.56 31.32 18.93
C ILE A 56 -0.10 31.69 18.61
N PRO A 57 0.79 31.79 19.62
CA PRO A 57 2.19 32.13 19.39
C PRO A 57 2.88 31.03 18.59
N GLN A 58 3.70 31.41 17.60
CA GLN A 58 4.39 30.45 16.73
C GLN A 58 5.44 29.62 17.45
N THR A 59 6.06 30.22 18.46
CA THR A 59 7.01 29.58 19.37
C THR A 59 6.53 29.74 20.80
N ILE A 60 6.75 28.71 21.62
CA ILE A 60 6.59 28.75 23.06
C ILE A 60 7.98 28.60 23.68
N THR A 61 8.18 29.16 24.88
CA THR A 61 9.43 28.97 25.61
C THR A 61 9.32 27.70 26.44
N ASP A 62 10.24 26.78 26.22
CA ASP A 62 10.35 25.55 26.99
C ASP A 62 10.84 25.81 28.43
N ALA A 63 10.70 24.83 29.32
CA ALA A 63 11.16 24.87 30.72
C ALA A 63 12.64 25.26 30.86
N ASP A 64 13.46 24.94 29.85
CA ASP A 64 14.88 25.28 29.77
C ASP A 64 15.18 26.68 29.18
N GLY A 65 14.15 27.47 28.87
CA GLY A 65 14.29 28.82 28.31
C GLY A 65 14.52 28.88 26.80
N ASN A 66 14.40 27.77 26.08
CA ASN A 66 14.57 27.69 24.63
C ASN A 66 13.28 28.03 23.89
N GLU A 67 13.36 28.77 22.78
CA GLU A 67 12.20 28.98 21.89
C GLU A 67 11.95 27.72 21.03
N ILE A 68 10.84 27.04 21.29
CA ILE A 68 10.41 25.83 20.58
C ILE A 68 9.14 26.11 19.77
N VAL A 69 8.94 25.41 18.65
CA VAL A 69 7.73 25.57 17.83
C VAL A 69 6.51 25.12 18.64
N ASN A 70 5.46 25.94 18.67
CA ASN A 70 4.25 25.61 19.40
C ASN A 70 3.65 24.29 18.85
N PRO A 71 3.36 23.29 19.70
CA PRO A 71 2.81 21.99 19.27
C PRO A 71 1.54 22.11 18.42
N ALA A 72 0.68 23.11 18.70
CA ALA A 72 -0.51 23.37 17.89
C ALA A 72 -0.16 23.83 16.47
N VAL A 73 0.93 24.59 16.32
CA VAL A 73 1.45 25.07 15.03
C VAL A 73 2.09 23.93 14.25
N ALA A 74 2.86 23.07 14.92
CA ALA A 74 3.43 21.87 14.33
C ALA A 74 2.34 20.94 13.76
N ILE A 75 1.24 20.75 14.50
CA ILE A 75 0.08 19.95 14.06
C ILE A 75 -0.61 20.60 12.84
N ALA A 76 -0.81 21.92 12.83
CA ALA A 76 -1.41 22.60 11.67
C ALA A 76 -0.51 22.53 10.42
N ASN A 77 0.80 22.70 10.58
CA ASN A 77 1.77 22.54 9.50
C ASN A 77 1.75 21.10 8.95
N GLN A 78 1.62 20.11 9.84
CA GLN A 78 1.45 18.70 9.48
C GLN A 78 0.15 18.45 8.70
N LEU A 79 -0.97 19.06 9.10
CA LEU A 79 -2.24 18.95 8.37
C LEU A 79 -2.13 19.61 6.99
N ASN A 80 -1.49 20.78 6.91
CA ASN A 80 -1.25 21.49 5.67
C ASN A 80 -0.32 20.74 4.72
N SER A 81 0.69 20.01 5.21
CA SER A 81 1.57 19.19 4.37
C SER A 81 0.83 18.00 3.74
N VAL A 82 -0.13 17.40 4.46
CA VAL A 82 -1.01 16.34 3.92
C VAL A 82 -1.98 16.90 2.87
N LEU A 83 -2.57 18.08 3.11
CA LEU A 83 -3.48 18.73 2.16
C LEU A 83 -2.75 19.15 0.87
N THR A 84 -1.59 19.79 0.99
CA THR A 84 -0.82 20.29 -0.16
C THR A 84 -0.15 19.18 -0.96
N GLY A 85 0.28 18.10 -0.32
CA GLY A 85 0.81 16.91 -1.00
C GLY A 85 -0.19 16.24 -1.95
N SER A 86 -1.49 16.47 -1.78
CA SER A 86 -2.54 15.90 -2.65
C SER A 86 -2.76 16.66 -3.98
N GLN A 87 -2.18 17.87 -4.14
CA GLN A 87 -2.46 18.77 -5.28
C GLN A 87 -1.20 19.27 -6.00
N SER A 88 -0.14 18.45 -6.08
CA SER A 88 1.05 18.82 -6.85
C SER A 88 0.73 18.87 -8.35
N PRO A 89 0.97 19.99 -9.05
CA PRO A 89 0.82 20.08 -10.51
C PRO A 89 1.70 19.05 -11.24
N MET A 90 2.82 18.65 -10.64
CA MET A 90 3.74 17.66 -11.20
C MET A 90 3.13 16.26 -11.21
N ASP A 91 2.39 15.88 -10.17
CA ASP A 91 1.76 14.56 -10.08
C ASP A 91 0.64 14.40 -11.12
N VAL A 92 -0.12 15.46 -11.37
CA VAL A 92 -1.15 15.46 -12.42
C VAL A 92 -0.54 15.47 -13.81
N ALA A 93 0.58 16.18 -14.02
CA ALA A 93 1.32 16.08 -15.27
C ALA A 93 1.83 14.66 -15.52
N ILE A 94 2.39 13.99 -14.51
CA ILE A 94 2.85 12.60 -14.60
C ILE A 94 1.67 11.67 -14.94
N LEU A 95 0.54 11.81 -14.23
CA LEU A 95 -0.66 11.01 -14.49
C LEU A 95 -1.22 11.24 -15.90
N GLY A 96 -1.22 12.49 -16.37
CA GLY A 96 -1.63 12.86 -17.72
C GLY A 96 -0.74 12.24 -18.80
N VAL A 97 0.58 12.25 -18.59
CA VAL A 97 1.55 11.61 -19.51
C VAL A 97 1.37 10.10 -19.53
N ILE A 98 1.24 9.45 -18.37
CA ILE A 98 1.00 8.00 -18.27
C ILE A 98 -0.30 7.64 -19.02
N SER A 99 -1.37 8.39 -18.79
CA SER A 99 -2.66 8.17 -19.46
C SER A 99 -2.54 8.30 -20.98
N ALA A 100 -1.81 9.32 -21.46
CA ALA A 100 -1.54 9.49 -22.88
C ALA A 100 -0.77 8.31 -23.47
N ILE A 101 0.27 7.81 -22.78
CA ILE A 101 1.04 6.64 -23.20
C ILE A 101 0.14 5.40 -23.32
N VAL A 102 -0.74 5.16 -22.33
CA VAL A 102 -1.69 4.04 -22.37
C VAL A 102 -2.61 4.14 -23.58
N VAL A 103 -3.17 5.32 -23.86
CA VAL A 103 -4.04 5.53 -25.03
C VAL A 103 -3.27 5.34 -26.34
N LEU A 104 -2.03 5.83 -26.43
CA LEU A 104 -1.16 5.60 -27.59
C LEU A 104 -0.92 4.11 -27.82
N VAL A 105 -0.64 3.34 -26.77
CA VAL A 105 -0.48 1.89 -26.87
C VAL A 105 -1.76 1.24 -27.42
N VAL A 106 -2.94 1.62 -26.94
CA VAL A 106 -4.25 1.13 -27.45
C VAL A 106 -4.47 1.50 -28.92
N ILE A 107 -4.09 2.70 -29.34
CA ILE A 107 -4.13 3.13 -30.76
C ILE A 107 -3.23 2.25 -31.62
N TRP A 108 -1.99 2.03 -31.17
CA TRP A 108 -1.01 1.25 -31.92
C TRP A 108 -1.35 -0.25 -31.98
N MET A 109 -2.04 -0.77 -30.97
CA MET A 109 -2.66 -2.09 -31.00
C MET A 109 -3.85 -2.20 -31.96
N GLY A 110 -4.38 -1.07 -32.45
CA GLY A 110 -5.55 -1.04 -33.33
C GLY A 110 -6.85 -1.37 -32.58
N LEU A 111 -6.95 -0.95 -31.31
CA LEU A 111 -8.11 -1.20 -30.45
C LEU A 111 -8.92 0.06 -30.13
N PHE A 112 -8.43 1.24 -30.54
CA PHE A 112 -8.98 2.53 -30.12
C PHE A 112 -10.47 2.70 -30.44
N LEU A 113 -10.89 2.49 -31.69
CA LEU A 113 -12.29 2.66 -32.09
C LEU A 113 -13.19 1.63 -31.41
N THR A 114 -12.69 0.40 -31.22
CA THR A 114 -13.42 -0.64 -30.48
C THR A 114 -13.62 -0.25 -29.02
N TYR A 115 -12.59 0.26 -28.34
CA TYR A 115 -12.69 0.66 -26.94
C TYR A 115 -13.56 1.90 -26.78
N LEU A 116 -13.44 2.87 -27.68
CA LEU A 116 -14.31 4.05 -27.69
C LEU A 116 -15.79 3.64 -27.82
N ALA A 117 -16.11 2.77 -28.79
CA ALA A 117 -17.48 2.29 -28.98
C ALA A 117 -18.01 1.51 -27.77
N LEU A 118 -17.19 0.62 -27.18
CA LEU A 118 -17.58 -0.13 -25.98
C LEU A 118 -17.84 0.79 -24.79
N ASN A 119 -16.97 1.77 -24.54
CA ASN A 119 -17.18 2.75 -23.46
C ASN A 119 -18.46 3.57 -23.67
N LEU A 120 -18.76 4.00 -24.91
CA LEU A 120 -19.99 4.73 -25.20
C LEU A 120 -21.24 3.87 -24.98
N ILE A 121 -21.24 2.62 -25.45
CA ILE A 121 -22.39 1.71 -25.33
C ILE A 121 -22.62 1.32 -23.87
N PHE A 122 -21.58 0.82 -23.19
CA PHE A 122 -21.71 0.38 -21.80
C PHE A 122 -21.86 1.56 -20.85
N GLY A 123 -21.25 2.71 -21.13
CA GLY A 123 -21.45 3.94 -20.37
C GLY A 123 -22.89 4.45 -20.47
N ALA A 124 -23.49 4.46 -21.67
CA ALA A 124 -24.89 4.81 -21.83
C ALA A 124 -25.83 3.82 -21.12
N LEU A 125 -25.55 2.52 -21.24
CA LEU A 125 -26.32 1.48 -20.55
C LEU A 125 -26.22 1.63 -19.03
N SER A 126 -25.01 1.80 -18.49
CA SER A 126 -24.78 2.05 -17.07
C SER A 126 -25.48 3.32 -16.61
N ALA A 127 -25.44 4.41 -17.38
CA ALA A 127 -26.15 5.64 -17.02
C ALA A 127 -27.67 5.39 -16.91
N VAL A 128 -28.28 4.73 -17.89
CA VAL A 128 -29.71 4.39 -17.84
C VAL A 128 -30.04 3.52 -16.62
N MET A 129 -29.17 2.57 -16.28
CA MET A 129 -29.34 1.72 -15.09
C MET A 129 -29.25 2.52 -13.79
N LEU A 130 -28.30 3.46 -13.69
CA LEU A 130 -28.13 4.31 -12.50
C LEU A 130 -29.27 5.31 -12.30
N TYR A 131 -29.90 5.78 -13.39
CA TYR A 131 -31.08 6.67 -13.32
C TYR A 131 -32.41 5.92 -13.19
N SER A 132 -32.41 4.60 -13.08
CA SER A 132 -33.64 3.80 -13.08
C SER A 132 -34.46 3.90 -11.79
N GLY A 133 -33.86 4.32 -10.67
CA GLY A 133 -34.51 4.39 -9.35
C GLY A 133 -34.79 3.03 -8.71
N VAL A 134 -34.27 1.94 -9.29
CA VAL A 134 -34.48 0.57 -8.82
C VAL A 134 -33.15 0.03 -8.30
N GLY A 135 -33.03 -0.13 -6.98
CA GLY A 135 -31.74 -0.39 -6.32
C GLY A 135 -30.91 -1.57 -6.88
N TRP A 136 -31.54 -2.68 -7.28
CA TRP A 136 -30.78 -3.80 -7.88
C TRP A 136 -30.27 -3.49 -9.30
N ILE A 137 -30.98 -2.65 -10.06
CA ILE A 137 -30.56 -2.21 -11.40
C ILE A 137 -29.42 -1.19 -11.28
N GLU A 138 -29.50 -0.28 -10.30
CA GLU A 138 -28.43 0.67 -9.99
C GLU A 138 -27.11 -0.04 -9.66
N ASN A 139 -27.18 -1.07 -8.81
CA ASN A 139 -26.02 -1.92 -8.49
C ASN A 139 -25.44 -2.59 -9.75
N LEU A 140 -26.27 -3.10 -10.65
CA LEU A 140 -25.79 -3.65 -11.93
C LEU A 140 -25.13 -2.59 -12.81
N GLY A 141 -25.67 -1.36 -12.83
CA GLY A 141 -25.07 -0.22 -13.51
C GLY A 141 -23.67 0.08 -13.00
N LEU A 142 -23.48 0.11 -11.67
CA LEU A 142 -22.18 0.28 -11.02
C LEU A 142 -21.21 -0.86 -11.35
N VAL A 143 -21.69 -2.12 -11.34
CA VAL A 143 -20.85 -3.28 -11.69
C VAL A 143 -20.37 -3.18 -13.13
N LEU A 144 -21.21 -2.71 -14.05
CA LEU A 144 -20.80 -2.49 -15.44
C LEU A 144 -19.74 -1.39 -15.56
N VAL A 145 -19.90 -0.27 -14.86
CA VAL A 145 -18.90 0.81 -14.82
C VAL A 145 -17.55 0.30 -14.30
N ALA A 146 -17.57 -0.58 -13.30
CA ALA A 146 -16.38 -1.17 -12.70
C ALA A 146 -15.75 -2.29 -13.56
N ALA A 147 -16.56 -3.20 -14.10
CA ALA A 147 -16.07 -4.40 -14.79
C ALA A 147 -15.58 -4.12 -16.21
N VAL A 148 -16.21 -3.20 -16.95
CA VAL A 148 -15.86 -2.93 -18.35
C VAL A 148 -14.41 -2.45 -18.50
N PRO A 149 -13.91 -1.47 -17.71
CA PRO A 149 -12.49 -1.08 -17.72
C PRO A 149 -11.53 -2.23 -17.41
N LEU A 150 -11.89 -3.12 -16.47
CA LEU A 150 -11.06 -4.29 -16.13
C LEU A 150 -10.98 -5.28 -17.28
N VAL A 151 -12.11 -5.58 -17.94
CA VAL A 151 -12.16 -6.45 -19.12
C VAL A 151 -11.35 -5.85 -20.27
N MET A 152 -11.46 -4.54 -20.51
CA MET A 152 -10.67 -3.85 -21.52
C MET A 152 -9.18 -3.87 -21.19
N SER A 153 -8.78 -3.60 -19.94
CA SER A 153 -7.39 -3.71 -19.48
C SER A 153 -6.84 -5.12 -19.70
N PHE A 154 -7.58 -6.15 -19.28
CA PHE A 154 -7.21 -7.55 -19.49
C PHE A 154 -7.03 -7.86 -20.98
N ALA A 155 -7.98 -7.45 -21.82
CA ALA A 155 -7.92 -7.67 -23.26
C ALA A 155 -6.73 -6.95 -23.90
N ALA A 156 -6.45 -5.70 -23.51
CA ALA A 156 -5.32 -4.91 -23.98
C ALA A 156 -3.99 -5.55 -23.61
N LEU A 157 -3.82 -5.93 -22.34
CA LEU A 157 -2.60 -6.59 -21.86
C LEU A 157 -2.39 -7.96 -22.52
N MET A 158 -3.45 -8.76 -22.68
CA MET A 158 -3.39 -10.02 -23.41
C MET A 158 -3.07 -9.84 -24.90
N GLN A 159 -3.52 -8.75 -25.52
CA GLN A 159 -3.18 -8.44 -26.91
C GLN A 159 -1.74 -7.97 -27.04
N GLY A 160 -1.28 -7.10 -26.14
CA GLY A 160 0.09 -6.63 -26.08
C GLY A 160 1.08 -7.76 -25.88
N LEU A 161 0.78 -8.68 -24.96
CA LEU A 161 1.61 -9.85 -24.71
C LEU A 161 1.67 -10.78 -25.93
N ARG A 162 0.54 -10.99 -26.62
CA ARG A 162 0.52 -11.78 -27.86
C ARG A 162 1.27 -11.11 -29.01
N MET A 163 1.31 -9.78 -29.06
CA MET A 163 2.15 -9.03 -30.00
C MET A 163 3.63 -9.14 -29.62
N LEU A 164 3.96 -9.03 -28.33
CA LEU A 164 5.32 -9.19 -27.82
C LEU A 164 5.86 -10.59 -28.12
N TYR A 165 5.01 -11.62 -28.09
CA TYR A 165 5.39 -13.00 -28.42
C TYR A 165 5.21 -13.34 -29.91
N SER A 166 5.08 -12.34 -30.78
CA SER A 166 4.95 -12.58 -32.22
C SER A 166 6.27 -12.84 -32.94
N PHE A 167 7.41 -12.66 -32.26
CA PHE A 167 8.74 -12.93 -32.82
C PHE A 167 8.95 -14.43 -33.12
N SER A 168 9.77 -14.71 -34.14
CA SER A 168 10.06 -16.05 -34.66
C SER A 168 10.98 -16.91 -33.77
N ASN A 169 10.67 -17.04 -32.48
CA ASN A 169 11.36 -17.91 -31.54
C ASN A 169 10.42 -19.06 -31.09
N PRO A 170 10.85 -20.33 -31.11
CA PRO A 170 10.04 -21.47 -30.68
C PRO A 170 9.39 -21.29 -29.29
N ILE A 171 10.15 -20.76 -28.32
CA ILE A 171 9.68 -20.54 -26.94
C ILE A 171 8.52 -19.53 -26.94
N LEU A 172 8.68 -18.42 -27.67
CA LEU A 172 7.67 -17.36 -27.75
C LEU A 172 6.43 -17.82 -28.52
N ALA A 173 6.61 -18.61 -29.58
CA ALA A 173 5.50 -19.19 -30.33
C ALA A 173 4.64 -20.13 -29.45
N ILE A 174 5.28 -20.95 -28.62
CA ILE A 174 4.60 -21.84 -27.66
C ILE A 174 3.90 -21.00 -26.58
N ALA A 175 4.58 -20.02 -25.99
CA ALA A 175 3.99 -19.12 -25.00
C ALA A 175 2.76 -18.38 -25.55
N ARG A 176 2.83 -17.87 -26.79
CA ARG A 176 1.70 -17.22 -27.48
C ARG A 176 0.54 -18.18 -27.71
N ASN A 177 0.83 -19.44 -28.02
CA ASN A 177 -0.21 -20.47 -28.15
C ASN A 177 -0.91 -20.71 -26.82
N VAL A 178 -0.15 -20.87 -25.74
CA VAL A 178 -0.69 -21.04 -24.37
C VAL A 178 -1.59 -19.88 -23.97
N LEU A 179 -1.21 -18.63 -24.25
CA LEU A 179 -2.07 -17.47 -24.01
C LEU A 179 -3.38 -17.51 -24.81
N SER A 180 -3.34 -18.06 -26.02
CA SER A 180 -4.53 -18.21 -26.87
C SER A 180 -5.42 -19.37 -26.41
N GLU A 181 -4.81 -20.43 -25.89
CA GLU A 181 -5.46 -21.58 -25.26
C GLU A 181 -6.19 -21.15 -23.98
N ALA A 182 -5.53 -20.35 -23.13
CA ALA A 182 -6.11 -19.81 -21.89
C ALA A 182 -7.43 -19.07 -22.10
N LEU A 183 -7.56 -18.34 -23.22
CA LEU A 183 -8.76 -17.58 -23.56
C LEU A 183 -9.88 -18.42 -24.19
N ARG A 184 -9.59 -19.68 -24.56
CA ARG A 184 -10.56 -20.61 -25.16
C ARG A 184 -11.00 -21.68 -24.17
N MET A 185 -10.16 -22.01 -23.20
CA MET A 185 -10.45 -22.99 -22.19
C MET A 185 -11.48 -22.47 -21.19
N LYS A 186 -12.62 -23.16 -21.09
CA LYS A 186 -13.72 -22.82 -20.17
C LYS A 186 -13.23 -22.69 -18.72
N ILE A 187 -12.39 -23.60 -18.26
CA ILE A 187 -11.85 -23.60 -16.88
C ILE A 187 -11.12 -22.28 -16.60
N SER A 188 -10.25 -21.85 -17.51
CA SER A 188 -9.49 -20.60 -17.37
C SER A 188 -10.40 -19.37 -17.39
N LEU A 189 -11.34 -19.33 -18.33
CA LEU A 189 -12.32 -18.24 -18.44
C LEU A 189 -13.15 -18.06 -17.17
N VAL A 190 -13.54 -19.14 -16.49
CA VAL A 190 -14.31 -19.06 -15.23
C VAL A 190 -13.53 -18.28 -14.18
N PHE A 191 -12.25 -18.59 -13.95
CA PHE A 191 -11.44 -17.86 -12.97
C PHE A 191 -11.22 -16.40 -13.37
N ILE A 192 -10.98 -16.11 -14.65
CA ILE A 192 -10.78 -14.75 -15.16
C ILE A 192 -12.05 -13.90 -14.96
N ILE A 193 -13.21 -14.44 -15.33
CA ILE A 193 -14.50 -13.75 -15.18
C ILE A 193 -14.82 -13.55 -13.70
N LEU A 194 -14.63 -14.60 -12.89
CA LEU A 194 -14.88 -14.54 -11.45
C LEU A 194 -14.00 -13.48 -10.78
N LEU A 195 -12.72 -13.41 -11.14
CA LEU A 195 -11.78 -12.40 -10.65
C LEU A 195 -12.27 -10.99 -10.95
N ILE A 196 -12.63 -10.72 -12.21
CA ILE A 196 -13.08 -9.39 -12.64
C ILE A 196 -14.39 -9.03 -11.94
N LEU A 197 -15.35 -9.95 -11.87
CA LEU A 197 -16.65 -9.69 -11.26
C LEU A 197 -16.52 -9.44 -9.77
N LEU A 198 -15.81 -10.31 -9.04
CA LEU A 198 -15.61 -10.12 -7.60
C LEU A 198 -14.87 -8.81 -7.32
N MET A 199 -13.82 -8.49 -8.07
CA MET A 199 -13.11 -7.23 -7.86
C MET A 199 -13.98 -6.01 -8.17
N ALA A 200 -14.84 -6.09 -9.19
CA ALA A 200 -15.77 -5.02 -9.54
C ALA A 200 -16.91 -4.84 -8.53
N THR A 201 -17.42 -5.91 -7.92
CA THR A 201 -18.51 -5.84 -6.94
C THR A 201 -18.05 -5.48 -5.54
N MET A 202 -16.78 -5.74 -5.20
CA MET A 202 -16.24 -5.55 -3.85
C MET A 202 -16.54 -4.18 -3.22
N PRO A 203 -16.34 -3.04 -3.90
CA PRO A 203 -16.61 -1.73 -3.29
C PRO A 203 -18.08 -1.53 -2.86
N MET A 204 -19.01 -2.29 -3.45
CA MET A 204 -20.46 -2.18 -3.20
C MET A 204 -20.93 -3.05 -2.03
N VAL A 205 -20.15 -4.07 -1.66
CA VAL A 205 -20.48 -4.97 -0.53
C VAL A 205 -19.97 -4.37 0.79
N LEU A 206 -19.13 -3.34 0.74
CA LEU A 206 -18.65 -2.64 1.91
C LEU A 206 -19.78 -1.82 2.53
N ASP A 207 -19.97 -2.01 3.83
CA ASP A 207 -20.93 -1.27 4.64
C ASP A 207 -20.61 0.24 4.60
N PRO A 208 -21.55 1.10 4.16
CA PRO A 208 -21.35 2.54 4.10
C PRO A 208 -21.28 3.21 5.48
N ASP A 209 -21.80 2.57 6.53
CA ASP A 209 -21.86 3.13 7.89
C ASP A 209 -20.53 2.98 8.65
N GLN A 210 -19.57 2.25 8.06
CA GLN A 210 -18.25 2.05 8.65
C GLN A 210 -17.29 3.18 8.29
N THR A 211 -16.34 3.45 9.18
CA THR A 211 -15.25 4.41 8.94
C THR A 211 -14.59 4.19 7.58
N LEU A 212 -14.27 5.27 6.88
CA LEU A 212 -13.70 5.21 5.53
C LEU A 212 -12.38 4.43 5.53
N ARG A 213 -11.55 4.63 6.56
CA ARG A 213 -10.32 3.87 6.76
C ARG A 213 -10.58 2.35 6.77
N TYR A 214 -11.59 1.90 7.52
CA TYR A 214 -11.90 0.47 7.59
C TYR A 214 -12.39 -0.08 6.26
N ARG A 215 -13.21 0.67 5.52
CA ARG A 215 -13.71 0.29 4.19
C ARG A 215 -12.56 0.12 3.19
N VAL A 216 -11.61 1.06 3.17
CA VAL A 216 -10.41 0.97 2.32
C VAL A 216 -9.50 -0.17 2.74
N GLN A 217 -9.22 -0.35 4.03
CA GLN A 217 -8.38 -1.47 4.52
C GLN A 217 -9.00 -2.83 4.17
N SER A 218 -10.30 -2.99 4.41
CA SER A 218 -11.04 -4.19 4.08
C SER A 218 -11.00 -4.46 2.58
N PHE A 219 -11.26 -3.44 1.77
CA PHE A 219 -11.15 -3.53 0.32
C PHE A 219 -9.77 -4.01 -0.12
N LEU A 220 -8.68 -3.38 0.34
CA LEU A 220 -7.31 -3.75 -0.02
C LEU A 220 -6.98 -5.19 0.40
N ARG A 221 -7.37 -5.58 1.61
CA ARG A 221 -7.17 -6.94 2.14
C ARG A 221 -7.90 -7.98 1.29
N TYR A 222 -9.19 -7.77 1.05
CA TYR A 222 -10.02 -8.76 0.36
C TYR A 222 -9.74 -8.79 -1.15
N SER A 223 -9.58 -7.64 -1.81
CA SER A 223 -9.24 -7.59 -3.25
C SER A 223 -7.93 -8.31 -3.53
N THR A 224 -6.87 -8.01 -2.75
CA THR A 224 -5.56 -8.67 -2.91
C THR A 224 -5.65 -10.17 -2.59
N GLY A 225 -6.37 -10.54 -1.53
CA GLY A 225 -6.54 -11.94 -1.13
C GLY A 225 -7.30 -12.78 -2.17
N ILE A 226 -8.43 -12.28 -2.67
CA ILE A 226 -9.20 -12.96 -3.72
C ILE A 226 -8.41 -13.05 -5.02
N SER A 227 -7.74 -11.96 -5.43
CA SER A 227 -6.86 -11.97 -6.59
C SER A 227 -5.77 -13.03 -6.48
N PHE A 228 -5.10 -13.12 -5.32
CA PHE A 228 -4.08 -14.14 -5.09
C PHE A 228 -4.65 -15.56 -5.24
N TRP A 229 -5.73 -15.88 -4.54
CA TRP A 229 -6.30 -17.24 -4.57
C TRP A 229 -6.81 -17.64 -5.95
N LEU A 230 -7.52 -16.75 -6.65
CA LEU A 230 -8.04 -17.06 -7.98
C LEU A 230 -6.93 -17.21 -9.01
N ILE A 231 -5.90 -16.36 -8.97
CA ILE A 231 -4.75 -16.47 -9.88
C ILE A 231 -3.95 -17.73 -9.57
N ALA A 232 -3.72 -18.06 -8.30
CA ALA A 232 -3.00 -19.26 -7.90
C ALA A 232 -3.73 -20.54 -8.35
N LEU A 233 -5.05 -20.63 -8.11
CA LEU A 233 -5.86 -21.75 -8.57
C LEU A 233 -5.87 -21.84 -10.10
N LEU A 234 -6.01 -20.71 -10.79
CA LEU A 234 -5.91 -20.67 -12.25
C LEU A 234 -4.57 -21.21 -12.72
N VAL A 235 -3.44 -20.75 -12.15
CA VAL A 235 -2.09 -21.19 -12.53
C VAL A 235 -1.93 -22.69 -12.35
N VAL A 236 -2.40 -23.25 -11.22
CA VAL A 236 -2.33 -24.69 -10.95
C VAL A 236 -3.19 -25.48 -11.95
N PHE A 237 -4.46 -25.12 -12.09
CA PHE A 237 -5.39 -25.86 -12.94
C PHE A 237 -5.06 -25.71 -14.42
N PHE A 238 -4.81 -24.49 -14.89
CA PHE A 238 -4.47 -24.22 -16.28
C PHE A 238 -3.08 -24.78 -16.63
N GLY A 239 -2.09 -24.64 -15.74
CA GLY A 239 -0.76 -25.19 -15.93
C GLY A 239 -0.75 -26.72 -16.07
N ALA A 240 -1.54 -27.42 -15.27
CA ALA A 240 -1.72 -28.87 -15.43
C ALA A 240 -2.54 -29.21 -16.69
N ALA A 241 -3.61 -28.46 -16.96
CA ALA A 241 -4.52 -28.73 -18.06
C ALA A 241 -3.87 -28.54 -19.45
N THR A 242 -3.06 -27.48 -19.63
CA THR A 242 -2.41 -27.19 -20.92
C THR A 242 -1.41 -28.28 -21.35
N VAL A 243 -0.88 -29.06 -20.42
CA VAL A 243 0.00 -30.20 -20.72
C VAL A 243 -0.81 -31.49 -20.88
N THR A 244 -1.72 -31.77 -19.96
CA THR A 244 -2.50 -33.01 -19.96
C THR A 244 -3.47 -33.09 -21.15
N PHE A 245 -4.03 -31.97 -21.60
CA PHE A 245 -4.89 -31.94 -22.79
C PHE A 245 -4.10 -32.17 -24.08
N GLU A 246 -2.91 -31.60 -24.22
CA GLU A 246 -2.03 -31.91 -25.37
C GLU A 246 -1.62 -33.38 -25.40
N GLN A 247 -1.39 -33.99 -24.23
CA GLN A 247 -1.11 -35.43 -24.13
C GLN A 247 -2.33 -36.27 -24.54
N ARG A 248 -3.51 -35.94 -24.00
CA ARG A 248 -4.77 -36.63 -24.28
C ARG A 248 -5.14 -36.57 -25.77
N GLU A 249 -4.95 -35.40 -26.39
CA GLU A 249 -5.31 -35.14 -27.79
C GLU A 249 -4.21 -35.54 -28.78
N LYS A 250 -3.11 -36.15 -28.29
CA LYS A 250 -1.95 -36.60 -29.07
C LYS A 250 -1.29 -35.47 -29.88
N VAL A 251 -1.52 -34.21 -29.53
CA VAL A 251 -0.94 -33.03 -30.18
C VAL A 251 0.56 -32.94 -29.91
N ILE A 252 1.01 -33.40 -28.72
CA ILE A 252 2.43 -33.37 -28.35
C ILE A 252 3.31 -34.12 -29.37
N TRP A 253 2.83 -35.22 -29.94
CA TRP A 253 3.56 -36.02 -30.92
C TRP A 253 3.80 -35.28 -32.23
N GLN A 254 2.90 -34.36 -32.61
CA GLN A 254 3.07 -33.49 -33.78
C GLN A 254 4.03 -32.32 -33.49
N THR A 255 4.16 -31.91 -32.22
CA THR A 255 5.12 -30.88 -31.81
C THR A 255 6.53 -31.45 -31.73
N MET A 256 6.68 -32.71 -31.28
CA MET A 256 7.98 -33.39 -31.18
C MET A 256 8.62 -33.70 -32.54
N THR A 257 7.86 -33.71 -33.64
CA THR A 257 8.42 -33.87 -35.00
C THR A 257 8.93 -32.55 -35.59
N LYS A 258 8.67 -31.41 -34.95
CA LYS A 258 9.22 -30.11 -35.33
C LYS A 258 10.59 -29.92 -34.69
N PRO A 259 11.47 -29.07 -35.25
CA PRO A 259 12.79 -28.79 -34.69
C PRO A 259 12.69 -27.91 -33.43
N VAL A 260 12.09 -28.46 -32.36
CA VAL A 260 11.88 -27.81 -31.06
C VAL A 260 12.41 -28.74 -29.98
N ALA A 261 13.38 -28.26 -29.19
CA ALA A 261 13.92 -29.05 -28.09
C ALA A 261 12.91 -29.17 -26.93
N ALA A 262 12.94 -30.29 -26.20
CA ALA A 262 12.00 -30.53 -25.09
C ALA A 262 12.03 -29.43 -24.00
N TRP A 263 13.22 -28.89 -23.69
CA TRP A 263 13.34 -27.80 -22.72
C TRP A 263 12.72 -26.49 -23.23
N GLN A 264 12.75 -26.22 -24.55
CA GLN A 264 12.11 -25.04 -25.16
C GLN A 264 10.58 -25.14 -25.06
N TYR A 265 10.05 -26.36 -25.19
CA TYR A 265 8.64 -26.62 -24.98
C TYR A 265 8.20 -26.33 -23.53
N VAL A 266 8.92 -26.90 -22.55
CA VAL A 266 8.62 -26.67 -21.13
C VAL A 266 8.76 -25.19 -20.77
N LEU A 267 9.84 -24.54 -21.23
CA LEU A 267 10.07 -23.12 -20.97
C LEU A 267 9.00 -22.24 -21.61
N GLY A 268 8.55 -22.56 -22.83
CA GLY A 268 7.46 -21.84 -23.51
C GLY A 268 6.12 -21.98 -22.79
N LYS A 269 5.81 -23.18 -22.28
CA LYS A 269 4.62 -23.44 -21.47
C LYS A 269 4.66 -22.68 -20.15
N TRP A 270 5.77 -22.76 -19.43
CA TRP A 270 6.01 -22.02 -18.20
C TRP A 270 5.88 -20.51 -18.43
N LEU A 271 6.55 -19.96 -19.45
CA LEU A 271 6.50 -18.54 -19.79
C LEU A 271 5.07 -18.09 -20.13
N GLY A 272 4.31 -18.89 -20.88
CA GLY A 272 2.91 -18.60 -21.20
C GLY A 272 2.02 -18.51 -19.96
N VAL A 273 2.14 -19.47 -19.03
CA VAL A 273 1.38 -19.50 -17.77
C VAL A 273 1.78 -18.35 -16.83
N VAL A 274 3.09 -18.12 -16.65
CA VAL A 274 3.60 -17.01 -15.83
C VAL A 274 3.14 -15.67 -16.37
N SER A 275 3.11 -15.52 -17.68
CA SER A 275 2.72 -14.24 -18.30
C SER A 275 1.21 -14.02 -18.25
N LEU A 276 0.40 -15.08 -18.33
CA LEU A 276 -1.02 -15.00 -18.01
C LEU A 276 -1.24 -14.54 -16.56
N ALA A 277 -0.50 -15.11 -15.61
CA ALA A 277 -0.56 -14.70 -14.21
C ALA A 277 -0.13 -13.24 -14.02
N ALA A 278 0.95 -12.81 -14.68
CA ALA A 278 1.41 -11.42 -14.66
C ALA A 278 0.37 -10.45 -15.23
N VAL A 279 -0.32 -10.82 -16.31
CA VAL A 279 -1.42 -10.00 -16.87
C VAL A 279 -2.55 -9.87 -15.85
N LEU A 280 -3.00 -10.97 -15.23
CA LEU A 280 -4.08 -10.94 -14.26
C LEU A 280 -3.71 -10.20 -12.97
N LEU A 281 -2.45 -10.30 -12.53
CA LEU A 281 -1.90 -9.49 -11.45
C LEU A 281 -1.88 -8.01 -11.82
N GLY A 282 -1.48 -7.66 -13.05
CA GLY A 282 -1.49 -6.28 -13.54
C GLY A 282 -2.90 -5.69 -13.56
N VAL A 283 -3.90 -6.46 -14.06
CA VAL A 283 -5.32 -6.06 -14.03
C VAL A 283 -5.81 -5.91 -12.59
N SER A 284 -5.48 -6.87 -11.72
CA SER A 284 -5.87 -6.83 -10.31
C SER A 284 -5.28 -5.62 -9.58
N THR A 285 -4.00 -5.33 -9.83
CA THR A 285 -3.30 -4.18 -9.24
C THR A 285 -3.91 -2.87 -9.73
N THR A 286 -4.17 -2.76 -11.03
CA THR A 286 -4.81 -1.58 -11.62
C THR A 286 -6.22 -1.37 -11.05
N GLY A 287 -7.01 -2.44 -10.96
CA GLY A 287 -8.35 -2.39 -10.38
C GLY A 287 -8.33 -2.02 -8.90
N ALA A 288 -7.48 -2.68 -8.10
CA ALA A 288 -7.30 -2.36 -6.69
C ALA A 288 -6.90 -0.89 -6.50
N PHE A 289 -5.97 -0.38 -7.31
CA PHE A 289 -5.59 1.03 -7.26
C PHE A 289 -6.76 1.97 -7.60
N VAL A 290 -7.42 1.77 -8.74
CA VAL A 290 -8.53 2.64 -9.18
C VAL A 290 -9.69 2.62 -8.19
N PHE A 291 -10.09 1.45 -7.69
CA PHE A 291 -11.16 1.36 -6.70
C PHE A 291 -10.75 1.90 -5.34
N THR A 292 -9.47 1.81 -4.96
CA THR A 292 -8.97 2.50 -3.76
C THR A 292 -9.06 4.01 -3.92
N GLN A 293 -8.74 4.57 -5.10
CA GLN A 293 -8.92 6.01 -5.35
C GLN A 293 -10.40 6.40 -5.35
N TYR A 294 -11.28 5.56 -5.89
CA TYR A 294 -12.72 5.77 -5.81
C TYR A 294 -13.21 5.81 -4.36
N LEU A 295 -12.80 4.85 -3.52
CA LEU A 295 -13.13 4.85 -2.09
C LEU A 295 -12.52 6.07 -1.37
N ARG A 296 -11.24 6.39 -1.64
CA ARG A 296 -10.56 7.56 -1.09
C ARG A 296 -11.30 8.87 -1.40
N ALA A 297 -11.98 8.97 -2.54
CA ALA A 297 -12.75 10.15 -2.91
C ALA A 297 -14.14 10.26 -2.24
N GLN A 298 -14.55 9.27 -1.46
CA GLN A 298 -15.81 9.32 -0.69
C GLN A 298 -15.64 10.13 0.60
N THR A 299 -16.73 10.60 1.18
CA THR A 299 -16.76 11.35 2.46
C THR A 299 -16.33 10.45 3.62
N ALA A 300 -15.44 10.94 4.48
CA ALA A 300 -15.06 10.24 5.71
C ALA A 300 -16.01 10.61 6.85
N GLU A 301 -15.95 9.86 7.95
CA GLU A 301 -16.68 10.21 9.16
C GLU A 301 -16.20 11.58 9.68
N GLY A 302 -17.14 12.46 10.02
CA GLY A 302 -16.85 13.84 10.43
C GLY A 302 -16.57 14.81 9.28
N GLU A 303 -16.78 14.43 8.02
CA GLU A 303 -16.65 15.31 6.86
C GLU A 303 -18.00 15.68 6.22
N ILE A 304 -18.11 16.91 5.72
CA ILE A 304 -19.27 17.39 4.93
C ILE A 304 -19.04 17.11 3.44
N ALA A 305 -17.80 17.24 3.00
CA ALA A 305 -17.33 16.90 1.66
C ALA A 305 -15.94 16.26 1.77
N PRO A 306 -15.45 15.51 0.76
CA PRO A 306 -14.14 14.89 0.83
C PRO A 306 -13.06 15.92 1.19
N TYR A 307 -12.27 15.63 2.25
CA TYR A 307 -11.23 16.51 2.80
C TYR A 307 -11.74 17.80 3.48
N VAL A 308 -13.05 17.92 3.75
CA VAL A 308 -13.66 19.07 4.42
C VAL A 308 -14.34 18.62 5.71
N SER A 309 -13.70 18.90 6.84
CA SER A 309 -14.19 18.56 8.18
C SER A 309 -15.42 19.40 8.57
N ASN A 310 -16.28 18.83 9.42
CA ASN A 310 -17.45 19.51 9.98
C ASN A 310 -17.11 20.56 11.07
N ASN A 311 -15.94 20.46 11.70
CA ASN A 311 -15.57 21.26 12.88
C ASN A 311 -14.71 22.50 12.53
N GLU A 312 -14.83 23.04 11.32
CA GLU A 312 -14.13 24.24 10.78
C GLU A 312 -12.59 24.21 10.79
N LEU A 313 -11.96 23.25 11.47
CA LEU A 313 -10.51 23.10 11.59
C LEU A 313 -10.05 21.75 11.00
N GLY A 314 -9.42 21.82 9.84
CA GLY A 314 -8.55 20.77 9.30
C GLY A 314 -9.23 19.54 8.70
N ILE A 315 -8.50 18.42 8.77
CA ILE A 315 -8.86 17.12 8.20
C ILE A 315 -9.53 16.26 9.28
N SER A 316 -10.55 15.45 8.93
CA SER A 316 -11.17 14.56 9.91
C SER A 316 -10.19 13.50 10.43
N PRO A 317 -10.32 13.03 11.70
CA PRO A 317 -9.42 12.02 12.25
C PRO A 317 -9.37 10.73 11.41
N ASP A 318 -10.51 10.29 10.88
CA ASP A 318 -10.60 9.11 10.01
C ASP A 318 -9.81 9.29 8.70
N ARG A 319 -9.97 10.45 8.05
CA ARG A 319 -9.22 10.83 6.85
C ARG A 319 -7.71 10.91 7.11
N LEU A 320 -7.31 11.56 8.20
CA LEU A 320 -5.90 11.69 8.56
C LEU A 320 -5.27 10.31 8.75
N MET A 321 -5.95 9.39 9.44
CA MET A 321 -5.46 8.03 9.63
C MET A 321 -5.43 7.23 8.32
N LEU A 322 -6.42 7.42 7.42
CA LEU A 322 -6.39 6.81 6.09
C LEU A 322 -5.13 7.22 5.32
N GLU A 323 -4.86 8.52 5.23
CA GLU A 323 -3.74 9.07 4.45
C GLU A 323 -2.37 8.74 5.04
N THR A 324 -2.25 8.79 6.38
CA THR A 324 -0.95 8.63 7.05
C THR A 324 -0.64 7.18 7.42
N GLN A 325 -1.64 6.34 7.67
CA GLN A 325 -1.43 4.96 8.16
C GLN A 325 -1.73 3.90 7.10
N VAL A 326 -2.71 4.11 6.22
CA VAL A 326 -3.17 3.10 5.26
C VAL A 326 -2.59 3.32 3.87
N LEU A 327 -2.71 4.54 3.36
CA LEU A 327 -2.27 4.93 2.01
C LEU A 327 -0.82 5.45 1.97
N ALA A 328 -0.05 5.16 3.01
CA ALA A 328 1.35 5.56 3.11
C ALA A 328 2.31 4.37 2.92
N ALA A 329 3.30 4.55 2.05
CA ALA A 329 4.47 3.67 2.02
C ALA A 329 5.37 4.01 3.22
N ARG A 330 5.48 3.08 4.18
CA ARG A 330 6.18 3.31 5.45
C ARG A 330 7.53 2.60 5.48
N ARG A 331 8.52 3.25 6.09
CA ARG A 331 9.80 2.65 6.46
C ARG A 331 9.86 2.56 7.98
N SER A 332 10.04 1.36 8.51
CA SER A 332 10.21 1.16 9.96
C SER A 332 11.66 1.42 10.35
N ILE A 333 11.85 2.18 11.43
CA ILE A 333 13.14 2.42 12.07
C ILE A 333 13.00 1.99 13.53
N TYR A 334 13.97 1.24 14.02
CA TYR A 334 14.03 0.76 15.40
C TYR A 334 15.01 1.61 16.21
N PRO A 335 14.84 1.71 17.54
CA PRO A 335 15.82 2.39 18.37
C PRO A 335 17.15 1.63 18.32
N VAL A 336 18.26 2.36 18.40
CA VAL A 336 19.59 1.75 18.44
C VAL A 336 19.84 1.14 19.81
N VAL A 337 20.24 -0.13 19.82
CA VAL A 337 20.76 -0.81 21.01
C VAL A 337 22.28 -0.60 21.09
N PRO A 338 22.85 -0.41 22.29
CA PRO A 338 24.27 -0.10 22.45
C PRO A 338 25.19 -1.33 22.30
N PHE A 339 24.65 -2.50 21.99
CA PHE A 339 25.36 -3.76 21.87
C PHE A 339 24.94 -4.53 20.61
N SER A 340 25.81 -5.45 20.17
CA SER A 340 25.56 -6.29 19.00
C SER A 340 25.70 -7.77 19.36
N LEU A 341 25.18 -8.68 18.54
CA LEU A 341 25.28 -10.13 18.77
C LEU A 341 26.75 -10.62 18.92
N ASN A 342 27.69 -9.91 18.30
CA ASN A 342 29.12 -10.23 18.29
C ASN A 342 29.91 -9.42 19.32
N ASP A 343 29.23 -8.75 20.26
CA ASP A 343 29.89 -8.05 21.35
C ASP A 343 30.62 -9.07 22.26
N PRO A 344 31.89 -8.81 22.64
CA PRO A 344 32.66 -9.70 23.51
C PRO A 344 31.97 -10.05 24.84
N ARG A 345 31.09 -9.16 25.34
CA ARG A 345 30.30 -9.43 26.56
C ARG A 345 29.46 -10.70 26.46
N PHE A 346 28.90 -10.99 25.29
CA PHE A 346 28.11 -12.20 25.07
C PHE A 346 28.98 -13.46 24.94
N ASP A 347 30.28 -13.35 24.64
CA ASP A 347 31.19 -14.50 24.72
C ASP A 347 31.42 -14.91 26.17
N GLU A 348 31.58 -13.92 27.05
CA GLU A 348 31.76 -14.14 28.50
C GLU A 348 30.49 -14.72 29.14
N GLU A 349 29.32 -14.14 28.87
CA GLU A 349 28.04 -14.66 29.35
C GLU A 349 27.74 -16.07 28.81
N LEU A 350 28.06 -16.32 27.54
CA LEU A 350 27.90 -17.66 26.95
C LEU A 350 28.83 -18.68 27.62
N ALA A 351 30.07 -18.30 27.93
CA ALA A 351 30.99 -19.17 28.64
C ALA A 351 30.48 -19.50 30.05
N GLN A 352 29.94 -18.50 30.75
CA GLN A 352 29.33 -18.68 32.08
C GLN A 352 28.10 -19.61 32.01
N GLU A 353 27.23 -19.45 31.02
CA GLU A 353 26.06 -20.32 30.82
C GLU A 353 26.47 -21.75 30.43
N ILE A 354 27.51 -21.94 29.61
CA ILE A 354 28.01 -23.28 29.32
C ILE A 354 28.58 -23.95 30.58
N GLU A 355 29.26 -23.18 31.42
CA GLU A 355 29.82 -23.68 32.69
C GLU A 355 28.71 -24.01 33.70
N SER A 356 27.65 -23.19 33.78
CA SER A 356 26.47 -23.49 34.61
C SER A 356 25.81 -24.81 34.17
N GLN A 357 25.71 -25.05 32.86
CA GLN A 357 25.18 -26.31 32.31
C GLN A 357 26.10 -27.51 32.59
N ARG A 358 27.43 -27.33 32.59
CA ARG A 358 28.38 -28.39 32.99
C ARG A 358 28.21 -28.80 34.45
N GLN A 359 27.96 -27.84 35.34
CA GLN A 359 27.71 -28.14 36.75
C GLN A 359 26.41 -28.94 36.95
N LEU A 360 25.41 -28.76 36.07
CA LEU A 360 24.12 -29.45 36.14
C LEU A 360 24.11 -30.81 35.42
N GLN A 361 24.79 -30.92 34.27
CA GLN A 361 24.71 -32.08 33.37
C GLN A 361 25.98 -32.95 33.37
N GLY A 362 27.06 -32.51 34.03
CA GLY A 362 28.36 -33.16 34.11
C GLY A 362 29.46 -32.44 33.30
N GLU A 363 30.72 -32.61 33.72
CA GLU A 363 31.89 -31.90 33.13
C GLU A 363 32.08 -32.17 31.62
N ASP A 364 31.58 -33.29 31.11
CA ASP A 364 31.64 -33.64 29.69
C ASP A 364 30.65 -32.85 28.81
N TYR A 365 29.82 -31.98 29.40
CA TYR A 365 28.89 -31.15 28.63
C TYR A 365 29.66 -30.16 27.74
N ASN A 366 29.58 -30.41 26.43
CA ASN A 366 30.12 -29.54 25.40
C ASN A 366 29.09 -29.34 24.26
N PRO A 367 28.39 -28.20 24.23
CA PRO A 367 27.33 -27.98 23.25
C PRO A 367 27.91 -27.83 21.84
N ALA A 368 27.24 -28.45 20.86
CA ALA A 368 27.56 -28.32 19.44
C ALA A 368 27.46 -26.85 18.98
N GLY A 369 28.16 -26.48 17.90
CA GLY A 369 28.24 -25.10 17.42
C GLY A 369 26.88 -24.42 17.21
N TRP A 370 25.92 -25.11 16.59
CA TRP A 370 24.57 -24.57 16.38
C TRP A 370 23.77 -24.37 17.68
N ILE A 371 24.06 -25.14 18.74
CA ILE A 371 23.45 -24.95 20.07
C ILE A 371 24.06 -23.73 20.75
N ARG A 372 25.38 -23.55 20.65
CA ARG A 372 26.08 -22.36 21.14
C ARG A 372 25.57 -21.09 20.47
N ASP A 373 25.40 -21.11 19.15
CA ASP A 373 24.81 -20.00 18.40
C ASP A 373 23.37 -19.72 18.84
N GLY A 374 22.59 -20.77 19.14
CA GLY A 374 21.26 -20.66 19.71
C GLY A 374 21.25 -20.00 21.10
N MET A 375 22.14 -20.42 22.00
CA MET A 375 22.29 -19.84 23.34
C MET A 375 22.74 -18.38 23.28
N ARG A 376 23.70 -18.06 22.41
CA ARG A 376 24.15 -16.68 22.18
C ARG A 376 23.02 -15.78 21.71
N LYS A 377 22.21 -16.26 20.75
CA LYS A 377 21.03 -15.53 20.27
C LYS A 377 19.99 -15.33 21.37
N LYS A 378 19.83 -16.31 22.26
CA LYS A 378 18.93 -16.20 23.41
C LYS A 378 19.42 -15.12 24.39
N LEU A 379 20.69 -15.16 24.81
CA LEU A 379 21.29 -14.14 25.67
C LEU A 379 21.17 -12.74 25.07
N PHE A 380 21.44 -12.59 23.78
CA PHE A 380 21.24 -11.33 23.07
C PHE A 380 19.77 -10.88 23.09
N THR A 381 18.82 -11.79 22.87
CA THR A 381 17.39 -11.47 22.90
C THR A 381 16.94 -11.04 24.30
N ASP A 382 17.43 -11.72 25.33
CA ASP A 382 17.13 -11.42 26.74
C ASP A 382 17.73 -10.06 27.14
N ALA A 383 18.95 -9.76 26.69
CA ALA A 383 19.59 -8.45 26.90
C ALA A 383 18.85 -7.31 26.18
N VAL A 384 18.39 -7.53 24.94
CA VAL A 384 17.55 -6.55 24.23
C VAL A 384 16.22 -6.33 24.96
N ALA A 385 15.59 -7.40 25.44
CA ALA A 385 14.34 -7.31 26.20
C ALA A 385 14.54 -6.54 27.53
N ALA A 386 15.64 -6.78 28.23
CA ALA A 386 16.02 -6.04 29.43
C ALA A 386 16.28 -4.55 29.13
N TYR A 387 16.97 -4.25 28.02
CA TYR A 387 17.21 -2.86 27.58
C TYR A 387 15.91 -2.11 27.22
N TRP A 388 14.85 -2.81 26.82
CA TRP A 388 13.54 -2.21 26.55
C TRP A 388 12.61 -2.18 27.77
N ALA A 389 13.03 -2.75 28.90
CA ALA A 389 12.23 -2.74 30.11
C ALA A 389 12.33 -1.36 30.77
N ILE A 390 11.19 -0.80 31.15
CA ILE A 390 11.11 0.47 31.88
C ILE A 390 10.62 0.13 33.28
N ASP A 391 11.50 0.27 34.27
CA ASP A 391 11.20 -0.08 35.65
C ASP A 391 10.11 0.86 36.23
N PRO A 392 8.99 0.34 36.76
CA PRO A 392 7.98 1.16 37.43
C PRO A 392 8.43 1.76 38.77
N ALA A 393 9.47 1.19 39.42
CA ALA A 393 9.88 1.56 40.77
C ALA A 393 11.03 2.58 40.81
N THR A 394 11.73 2.78 39.70
CA THR A 394 12.81 3.75 39.59
C THR A 394 12.24 5.03 38.97
N GLU A 395 12.54 6.22 39.51
CA GLU A 395 12.20 7.52 38.90
C GLU A 395 12.92 7.76 37.54
N GLY A 396 13.49 6.70 36.95
CA GLY A 396 14.29 6.70 35.75
C GLY A 396 13.42 6.58 34.51
N TYR A 397 13.53 7.56 33.64
CA TYR A 397 13.16 7.45 32.24
C TYR A 397 14.16 6.54 31.52
N GLU A 398 13.72 5.87 30.46
CA GLU A 398 14.63 5.20 29.52
C GLU A 398 14.75 6.01 28.24
N GLU A 399 15.99 6.22 27.77
CA GLU A 399 16.28 7.01 26.57
C GLU A 399 16.41 6.12 25.32
N PHE A 400 15.61 6.44 24.31
CA PHE A 400 15.63 5.77 23.02
C PHE A 400 16.08 6.75 21.93
N THR A 401 17.12 6.35 21.19
CA THR A 401 17.63 7.14 20.06
C THR A 401 17.35 6.44 18.72
N PHE A 402 16.79 7.19 17.77
CA PHE A 402 16.49 6.76 16.42
C PHE A 402 17.34 7.55 15.41
N TYR A 403 17.97 6.84 14.48
CA TYR A 403 18.85 7.41 13.46
C TYR A 403 18.23 7.35 12.07
N GLY A 404 18.66 8.22 11.17
CA GLY A 404 18.30 8.16 9.75
C GLY A 404 16.94 8.77 9.39
N LEU A 405 16.41 9.64 10.25
CA LEU A 405 15.12 10.32 10.08
C LEU A 405 15.23 11.63 9.28
N GLY A 406 16.41 12.00 8.77
CA GLY A 406 16.60 13.25 8.04
C GLY A 406 15.74 13.39 6.79
N GLU A 407 15.43 12.28 6.08
CA GLU A 407 14.48 12.33 4.95
C GLU A 407 13.04 12.60 5.42
N ALA A 408 12.65 12.05 6.57
CA ALA A 408 11.33 12.30 7.15
C ALA A 408 11.17 13.77 7.56
N LYS A 409 12.21 14.35 8.19
CA LYS A 409 12.27 15.79 8.49
C LYS A 409 12.10 16.65 7.24
N ARG A 410 12.84 16.36 6.16
CA ARG A 410 12.74 17.09 4.89
C ARG A 410 11.35 17.00 4.24
N LYS A 411 10.67 15.86 4.38
CA LYS A 411 9.34 15.65 3.81
C LYS A 411 8.22 16.31 4.64
N GLY A 412 8.48 16.68 5.90
CA GLY A 412 7.48 17.29 6.77
C GLY A 412 6.25 16.39 7.02
N LEU A 413 6.44 15.06 6.92
CA LEU A 413 5.37 14.08 7.11
C LEU A 413 5.37 13.58 8.55
N PRO A 414 4.19 13.27 9.13
CA PRO A 414 4.11 12.76 10.49
C PRO A 414 4.80 11.42 10.65
N LEU A 415 5.49 11.27 11.78
CA LEU A 415 6.04 10.00 12.21
C LEU A 415 4.98 9.23 12.99
N THR A 416 4.83 7.94 12.71
CA THR A 416 4.03 7.04 13.53
C THR A 416 4.96 6.28 14.47
N PHE A 417 4.91 6.60 15.76
CA PHE A 417 5.57 5.82 16.79
C PHE A 417 4.68 4.65 17.20
N ARG A 418 5.14 3.42 16.95
CA ARG A 418 4.41 2.20 17.29
C ARG A 418 5.10 1.54 18.48
N TYR A 419 4.35 1.30 19.54
CA TYR A 419 4.83 0.63 20.75
C TYR A 419 3.86 -0.47 21.19
N LYS A 420 4.34 -1.39 22.03
CA LYS A 420 3.55 -2.45 22.65
C LYS A 420 4.03 -2.60 24.08
N ILE A 421 3.11 -2.44 25.03
CA ILE A 421 3.40 -2.62 26.45
C ILE A 421 3.16 -4.08 26.80
N ASN A 422 4.16 -4.71 27.44
CA ASN A 422 3.99 -6.01 28.06
C ASN A 422 4.29 -5.89 29.55
N ALA A 423 3.32 -6.26 30.40
CA ALA A 423 3.47 -6.25 31.85
C ALA A 423 2.64 -7.39 32.45
N GLU A 424 3.17 -8.06 33.48
CA GLU A 424 2.46 -9.03 34.34
C GLU A 424 1.58 -10.07 33.61
N GLY A 425 2.02 -10.58 32.46
CA GLY A 425 1.23 -11.56 31.69
C GLY A 425 0.07 -10.96 30.88
N ASN A 426 0.01 -9.63 30.75
CA ASN A 426 -0.95 -8.85 29.95
C ASN A 426 -2.42 -9.05 30.36
N PRO A 427 -2.80 -8.76 31.62
CA PRO A 427 -4.19 -8.81 32.04
C PRO A 427 -5.05 -7.82 31.22
N PRO A 428 -6.23 -8.24 30.72
CA PRO A 428 -7.06 -7.43 29.82
C PRO A 428 -7.75 -6.24 30.51
N ASP A 429 -7.79 -6.22 31.83
CA ASP A 429 -8.41 -5.20 32.68
C ASP A 429 -7.43 -4.10 33.15
N LYS A 430 -6.12 -4.29 32.99
CA LYS A 430 -5.11 -3.27 33.30
C LYS A 430 -4.82 -2.39 32.09
N PHE A 431 -4.69 -1.09 32.35
CA PHE A 431 -4.32 -0.08 31.37
C PHE A 431 -3.19 0.78 31.90
N TYR A 432 -2.13 0.93 31.12
CA TYR A 432 -0.96 1.72 31.47
C TYR A 432 -0.91 3.01 30.63
N ALA A 433 -0.40 4.08 31.22
CA ALA A 433 -0.09 5.33 30.55
C ALA A 433 1.43 5.50 30.46
N LEU A 434 1.93 5.94 29.31
CA LEU A 434 3.32 6.30 29.11
C LEU A 434 3.40 7.79 28.79
N THR A 435 4.44 8.44 29.27
CA THR A 435 4.77 9.81 28.87
C THR A 435 6.02 9.77 28.02
N PHE A 436 5.94 10.33 26.81
CA PHE A 436 7.08 10.48 25.91
C PHE A 436 7.61 11.91 26.03
N VAL A 437 8.85 12.05 26.45
CA VAL A 437 9.54 13.34 26.58
C VAL A 437 10.55 13.46 25.44
N MET A 438 10.45 14.54 24.67
CA MET A 438 11.32 14.82 23.53
C MET A 438 12.57 15.60 23.97
N GLU A 439 13.53 15.78 23.06
CA GLU A 439 14.77 16.55 23.32
C GLU A 439 14.51 18.02 23.67
N ASP A 440 13.35 18.57 23.29
CA ASP A 440 12.89 19.93 23.58
C ASP A 440 11.96 20.00 24.81
N SER A 441 12.06 19.01 25.70
CA SER A 441 11.25 18.80 26.91
C SER A 441 9.73 18.78 26.70
N SER A 442 9.26 18.75 25.45
CA SER A 442 7.84 18.57 25.16
C SER A 442 7.37 17.19 25.59
N MET A 443 6.20 17.15 26.23
CA MET A 443 5.59 15.92 26.73
C MET A 443 4.42 15.51 25.85
N ILE A 444 4.47 14.26 25.36
CA ILE A 444 3.36 13.62 24.66
C ILE A 444 2.83 12.51 25.56
N HIS A 445 1.62 12.71 26.08
CA HIS A 445 0.94 11.72 26.91
C HIS A 445 0.30 10.67 26.01
N SER A 446 0.56 9.39 26.32
CA SER A 446 -0.20 8.32 25.70
C SER A 446 -1.61 8.28 26.28
N PRO A 447 -2.63 7.94 25.48
CA PRO A 447 -3.90 7.48 26.03
C PRO A 447 -3.67 6.29 26.97
N ARG A 448 -4.64 6.01 27.86
CA ARG A 448 -4.61 4.78 28.66
C ARG A 448 -4.62 3.56 27.73
N THR A 449 -3.53 2.81 27.72
CA THR A 449 -3.27 1.75 26.74
C THR A 449 -3.40 0.36 27.35
N GLY A 450 -4.13 -0.51 26.65
CA GLY A 450 -4.27 -1.91 27.06
C GLY A 450 -2.99 -2.71 26.81
N LEU A 451 -2.70 -3.65 27.70
CA LEU A 451 -1.49 -4.48 27.65
C LEU A 451 -1.57 -5.53 26.52
N GLY A 452 -0.42 -5.92 25.96
CA GLY A 452 -0.33 -7.00 24.96
C GLY A 452 -0.69 -6.62 23.52
N PHE A 453 -1.23 -5.42 23.28
CA PHE A 453 -1.60 -4.92 21.95
C PHE A 453 -0.63 -3.83 21.44
N SER A 454 -0.54 -3.67 20.13
CA SER A 454 0.21 -2.56 19.53
C SER A 454 -0.61 -1.29 19.53
N HIS A 455 0.00 -0.21 20.00
CA HIS A 455 -0.55 1.14 19.97
C HIS A 455 0.30 2.03 19.07
N THR A 456 -0.28 3.16 18.64
CA THR A 456 0.39 4.11 17.77
C THR A 456 0.17 5.54 18.27
N GLN A 457 1.24 6.32 18.30
CA GLN A 457 1.23 7.75 18.61
C GLN A 457 1.79 8.53 17.40
N SER A 458 1.20 9.67 17.05
CA SER A 458 1.77 10.56 16.04
C SER A 458 2.83 11.45 16.69
N ILE A 459 3.99 11.55 16.06
CA ILE A 459 5.10 12.41 16.47
C ILE A 459 5.39 13.41 15.33
N SER A 460 5.53 14.69 15.67
CA SER A 460 5.89 15.73 14.70
C SER A 460 7.32 15.49 14.16
N PRO A 461 7.57 15.70 12.86
CA PRO A 461 8.93 15.68 12.31
C PRO A 461 9.82 16.81 12.88
N ASP A 462 9.24 17.83 13.53
CA ASP A 462 9.98 18.94 14.14
C ASP A 462 10.87 18.50 15.31
N PHE A 463 10.50 17.41 15.99
CA PHE A 463 11.31 16.80 17.05
C PHE A 463 12.56 16.09 16.52
N ILE A 464 12.73 15.99 15.19
CA ILE A 464 13.96 15.47 14.60
C ILE A 464 14.98 16.59 14.53
N ASN A 465 16.17 16.39 15.08
CA ASN A 465 17.24 17.38 14.96
C ASN A 465 17.82 17.47 13.53
N ASP A 466 18.68 18.46 13.26
CA ASP A 466 19.21 18.69 11.91
C ASP A 466 20.12 17.56 11.38
N ARG A 467 20.60 16.69 12.28
CA ARG A 467 21.36 15.49 11.93
C ARG A 467 20.47 14.31 11.57
N GLY A 468 19.14 14.46 11.65
CA GLY A 468 18.19 13.40 11.36
C GLY A 468 18.07 12.39 12.50
N LEU A 469 18.30 12.81 13.74
CA LEU A 469 18.16 12.00 14.94
C LEU A 469 16.91 12.41 15.70
N LEU A 470 16.20 11.42 16.25
CA LEU A 470 15.12 11.62 17.20
C LEU A 470 15.55 10.96 18.51
N ARG A 471 15.62 11.75 19.58
CA ARG A 471 15.82 11.27 20.95
C ARG A 471 14.51 11.40 21.70
N MET A 472 14.13 10.34 22.38
CA MET A 472 12.89 10.27 23.12
C MET A 472 13.10 9.51 24.42
N GLN A 473 12.78 10.17 25.52
CA GLN A 473 12.75 9.56 26.84
C GLN A 473 11.33 9.03 27.09
N ILE A 474 11.22 7.82 27.64
CA ILE A 474 9.94 7.20 27.92
C ILE A 474 9.82 6.99 29.43
N LEU A 475 8.77 7.55 30.02
CA LEU A 475 8.44 7.40 31.43
C LEU A 475 7.30 6.41 31.61
N ASN A 476 7.45 5.56 32.64
CA ASN A 476 6.43 4.58 33.04
C ASN A 476 5.38 5.22 33.95
N GLY A 477 4.53 6.06 33.38
CA GLY A 477 3.46 6.74 34.10
C GLY A 477 2.94 7.96 33.35
N ASP A 478 1.94 8.59 33.96
CA ASP A 478 1.45 9.90 33.51
C ASP A 478 2.23 11.00 34.22
N ALA A 479 3.11 11.68 33.50
CA ALA A 479 3.89 12.79 34.01
C ALA A 479 3.07 14.09 33.91
N GLN A 480 3.17 14.97 34.89
CA GLN A 480 2.57 16.30 34.84
C GLN A 480 3.61 17.32 35.29
N VAL A 481 3.68 18.44 34.57
CA VAL A 481 4.49 19.59 34.97
C VAL A 481 3.72 20.36 36.05
N LEU A 482 4.27 20.44 37.25
CA LEU A 482 3.71 21.22 38.34
C LEU A 482 3.88 22.72 38.09
N PRO A 483 3.07 23.57 38.76
CA PRO A 483 3.18 25.02 38.66
C PRO A 483 4.56 25.60 39.05
N ASP A 484 5.39 24.84 39.75
CA ASP A 484 6.76 25.20 40.14
C ASP A 484 7.83 24.76 39.11
N GLY A 485 7.41 24.16 37.99
CA GLY A 485 8.28 23.65 36.92
C GLY A 485 8.85 22.25 37.19
N SER A 486 8.53 21.61 38.32
CA SER A 486 8.93 20.22 38.59
C SER A 486 8.04 19.21 37.87
N ILE A 487 8.58 18.05 37.51
CA ILE A 487 7.83 16.97 36.86
C ILE A 487 7.40 15.98 37.93
N SER A 488 6.10 15.78 38.14
CA SER A 488 5.58 14.68 38.95
C SER A 488 5.06 13.59 38.06
N VAL A 489 5.53 12.37 38.28
CA VAL A 489 5.07 11.18 37.56
C VAL A 489 4.11 10.43 38.46
N SER A 490 2.89 10.19 37.98
CA SER A 490 1.98 9.20 38.54
C SER A 490 2.34 7.84 37.93
N PRO A 491 3.06 6.96 38.65
CA PRO A 491 3.51 5.70 38.08
C PRO A 491 2.33 4.77 37.80
N ASN A 492 2.51 3.87 36.83
CA ASN A 492 1.54 2.81 36.60
C ASN A 492 1.49 1.86 37.80
N PRO A 493 0.32 1.26 38.10
CA PRO A 493 0.21 0.29 39.18
C PRO A 493 1.10 -0.91 38.87
N ALA A 494 1.96 -1.24 39.84
CA ALA A 494 2.87 -2.37 39.80
C ALA A 494 2.16 -3.68 39.51
#